data_AF-A0AAV9LDZ7-F1
#
_entry.id   AF-A0AAV9LDZ7-F1
#
_cell.length_a   1.000
_cell.length_b   1.000
_cell.length_c   1.000
_cell.angle_alpha   90.00
_cell.angle_beta   90.00
_cell.angle_gamma   90.00
#
_symmetry.space_group_name_H-M   'P 1'
#
loop_
_entity.id
_entity.type
_entity.pdbx_description
1 polymer ?
#
loop_
_entity_poly.entity_id
_entity_poly.type
_entity_poly.pdbx_seq_one_letter_code
_entity_poly.pdbx_strand_id
1 'polypeptide(L)'
;MKFSWPNFAAQPNSQPHFLTAEELVSVAGNRAQQLALKAVSEYLNYSIDNDDEDMYEDKDDYVMEVDKGEKNLNFFAKLFEGDGGLREYCEKNSESGGKFICLVCSGVGKKGWSKKFKDCVGLVQHSITILNTRQAHRVYGQELRMRITDHKSHPWN
;
A
#
# COMPACT_ATOMS: atom_id res chain seq x y z
N MET A 1 0.14 -55.80 27.93
CA MET A 1 0.74 -54.49 28.21
C MET A 1 -0.23 -53.41 27.73
N LYS A 2 -0.75 -52.57 28.63
CA LYS A 2 -1.62 -51.42 28.29
C LYS A 2 -0.75 -50.16 28.36
N PHE A 3 -0.58 -49.46 27.25
CA PHE A 3 0.06 -48.14 27.26
C PHE A 3 -1.00 -47.10 27.69
N SER A 4 -0.82 -46.50 28.86
CA SER A 4 -1.60 -45.33 29.28
C SER A 4 -0.95 -44.06 28.74
N TRP A 5 -1.71 -43.29 27.95
CA TRP A 5 -1.30 -41.98 27.47
C TRP A 5 -1.38 -40.96 28.62
N PRO A 6 -0.40 -40.07 28.83
CA PRO A 6 -0.50 -39.03 29.85
C PRO A 6 -1.63 -38.03 29.51
N ASN A 7 -2.50 -37.82 30.50
CA ASN A 7 -3.56 -36.81 30.46
C ASN A 7 -2.94 -35.42 30.59
N PHE A 8 -2.82 -34.70 29.48
CA PHE A 8 -2.54 -33.27 29.53
C PHE A 8 -3.83 -32.55 29.88
N ALA A 9 -4.03 -32.25 31.16
CA ALA A 9 -5.00 -31.24 31.55
C ALA A 9 -4.54 -29.91 30.93
N ALA A 10 -5.10 -29.56 29.78
CA ALA A 10 -4.94 -28.24 29.20
C ALA A 10 -5.45 -27.22 30.21
N GLN A 11 -4.55 -26.47 30.83
CA GLN A 11 -4.96 -25.32 31.62
C GLN A 11 -5.59 -24.30 30.67
N PRO A 12 -6.86 -23.92 30.84
CA PRO A 12 -7.44 -22.83 30.08
C PRO A 12 -7.02 -21.52 30.76
N ASN A 13 -5.73 -21.18 30.69
CA ASN A 13 -5.30 -19.82 30.99
C ASN A 13 -5.07 -19.07 29.68
N SER A 14 -6.14 -18.91 28.92
CA SER A 14 -6.20 -17.93 27.84
C SER A 14 -6.88 -16.70 28.41
N GLN A 15 -6.14 -15.95 29.23
CA GLN A 15 -6.55 -14.60 29.57
C GLN A 15 -6.73 -13.85 28.24
N PRO A 16 -7.86 -13.16 28.00
CA PRO A 16 -8.04 -12.40 26.77
C PRO A 16 -6.87 -11.43 26.63
N HIS A 17 -6.05 -11.59 25.58
CA HIS A 17 -4.98 -10.65 25.29
C HIS A 17 -5.64 -9.35 24.83
N PHE A 18 -5.81 -8.40 25.75
CA PHE A 18 -6.27 -7.07 25.42
C PHE A 18 -5.20 -6.40 24.56
N LEU A 19 -5.59 -5.98 23.35
CA LEU A 19 -4.69 -5.28 22.44
C LEU A 19 -4.21 -3.99 23.11
N THR A 20 -2.90 -3.80 23.08
CA THR A 20 -2.26 -2.55 23.47
C THR A 20 -2.61 -1.43 22.49
N ALA A 21 -2.44 -0.18 22.91
CA ALA A 21 -2.67 0.98 22.04
C ALA A 21 -1.84 0.91 20.74
N GLU A 22 -0.59 0.44 20.82
CA GLU A 22 0.31 0.28 19.67
C GLU A 22 -0.17 -0.80 18.68
N GLU A 23 -0.71 -1.90 19.21
CA GLU A 23 -1.31 -2.96 18.39
C GLU A 23 -2.59 -2.47 17.71
N LEU A 24 -3.42 -1.69 18.39
CA LEU A 24 -4.62 -1.10 17.79
C LEU A 24 -4.29 -0.13 16.66
N VAL A 25 -3.30 0.74 16.84
CA VAL A 25 -2.80 1.63 15.77
C VAL A 25 -2.24 0.84 14.60
N SER A 26 -1.48 -0.22 14.88
CA SER A 26 -0.97 -1.13 13.85
C SER A 26 -2.09 -1.82 13.07
N VAL A 27 -3.14 -2.31 13.76
CA VAL A 27 -4.31 -2.95 13.13
C VAL A 27 -5.07 -1.96 12.26
N ALA A 28 -5.32 -0.74 12.76
CA ALA A 28 -5.98 0.31 12.00
C ALA A 28 -5.18 0.70 10.74
N GLY A 29 -3.87 0.89 10.87
CA GLY A 29 -2.98 1.19 9.75
C GLY A 29 -2.90 0.06 8.72
N ASN A 30 -2.89 -1.20 9.15
CA ASN A 30 -2.98 -2.33 8.23
C ASN A 30 -4.34 -2.33 7.51
N ARG A 31 -5.44 -2.11 8.23
CA ARG A 31 -6.79 -2.07 7.64
C ARG A 31 -6.93 -0.99 6.58
N ALA A 32 -6.46 0.23 6.85
CA ALA A 32 -6.46 1.33 5.89
C ALA A 32 -5.71 0.95 4.61
N GLN A 33 -4.52 0.36 4.74
CA GLN A 33 -3.75 -0.09 3.58
C GLN A 33 -4.41 -1.24 2.82
N GLN A 34 -5.12 -2.17 3.50
CA GLN A 34 -5.83 -3.26 2.82
C GLN A 34 -7.04 -2.77 2.02
N LEU A 35 -7.76 -1.75 2.51
CA LEU A 35 -8.85 -1.12 1.76
C LEU A 35 -8.32 -0.44 0.50
N ALA A 36 -7.25 0.36 0.65
CA ALA A 36 -6.60 1.00 -0.48
C ALA A 36 -6.02 -0.02 -1.48
N LEU A 37 -5.42 -1.10 -0.97
CA LEU A 37 -4.87 -2.18 -1.80
C LEU A 37 -5.96 -2.81 -2.65
N LYS A 38 -7.14 -3.09 -2.10
CA LYS A 38 -8.25 -3.65 -2.87
C LYS A 38 -8.61 -2.76 -4.05
N ALA A 39 -8.78 -1.46 -3.83
CA ALA A 39 -9.09 -0.50 -4.89
C ALA A 39 -7.99 -0.42 -5.95
N VAL A 40 -6.71 -0.42 -5.51
CA VAL A 40 -5.55 -0.39 -6.42
C VAL A 40 -5.46 -1.68 -7.24
N SER A 41 -5.68 -2.85 -6.65
CA SER A 41 -5.69 -4.13 -7.37
C SER A 41 -6.77 -4.17 -8.45
N GLU A 42 -7.99 -3.74 -8.13
CA GLU A 42 -9.11 -3.69 -9.08
C GLU A 42 -8.80 -2.76 -10.26
N TYR A 43 -8.27 -1.57 -9.97
CA TYR A 43 -7.86 -0.61 -11.00
C TYR A 43 -6.73 -1.13 -11.90
N LEU A 44 -5.70 -1.73 -11.31
CA LEU A 44 -4.57 -2.27 -12.06
C LEU A 44 -4.96 -3.49 -12.89
N ASN A 45 -5.83 -4.38 -12.38
CA ASN A 45 -6.31 -5.53 -13.14
C ASN A 45 -7.10 -5.09 -14.38
N TYR A 46 -8.01 -4.11 -14.22
CA TYR A 46 -8.71 -3.52 -15.36
C TYR A 46 -7.75 -2.88 -16.37
N SER A 47 -6.67 -2.24 -15.91
CA SER A 47 -5.66 -1.65 -16.79
C SER A 47 -4.78 -2.68 -17.50
N ILE A 48 -4.66 -3.92 -16.99
CA ILE A 48 -3.82 -4.98 -17.58
C ILE A 48 -4.64 -5.83 -18.56
N ASP A 49 -5.91 -6.15 -18.25
CA ASP A 49 -6.78 -6.94 -19.12
C ASP A 49 -7.11 -6.23 -20.46
N ASN A 50 -6.88 -4.91 -20.55
CA ASN A 50 -7.01 -4.13 -21.80
C ASN A 50 -5.65 -3.89 -22.51
N ASP A 51 -4.55 -4.42 -21.98
CA ASP A 51 -3.15 -4.22 -22.44
C ASP A 51 -2.55 -5.55 -22.98
N ASP A 52 -3.40 -6.47 -23.44
CA ASP A 52 -3.02 -7.70 -24.15
C ASP A 52 -2.72 -7.39 -25.63
N GLU A 53 -1.76 -6.51 -25.90
CA GLU A 53 -1.10 -6.45 -27.21
C GLU A 53 0.35 -5.93 -27.08
N ASP A 54 1.26 -6.86 -27.37
CA ASP A 54 2.60 -6.63 -27.93
C ASP A 54 3.73 -6.04 -27.07
N MET A 55 4.47 -6.97 -26.49
CA MET A 55 5.84 -6.80 -26.03
C MET A 55 6.84 -6.80 -27.20
N TYR A 56 6.92 -5.77 -28.07
CA TYR A 56 8.13 -5.50 -28.89
C TYR A 56 8.34 -4.02 -29.24
N GLU A 57 9.50 -3.51 -28.79
CA GLU A 57 10.35 -2.42 -29.31
C GLU A 57 9.80 -1.05 -29.77
N ASP A 58 10.18 -0.03 -28.98
CA ASP A 58 10.93 1.18 -29.41
C ASP A 58 10.46 1.90 -30.70
N LYS A 59 9.54 2.87 -30.55
CA LYS A 59 9.76 4.33 -30.79
C LYS A 59 8.41 5.06 -30.89
N ASP A 60 8.38 6.27 -30.30
CA ASP A 60 7.26 7.23 -30.24
C ASP A 60 6.08 6.90 -29.32
N ASP A 61 6.37 6.75 -28.02
CA ASP A 61 5.38 6.47 -26.95
C ASP A 61 4.84 7.74 -26.23
N TYR A 62 4.96 8.92 -26.85
CA TYR A 62 4.61 10.17 -26.16
C TYR A 62 3.10 10.38 -25.95
N VAL A 63 2.24 9.69 -26.70
CA VAL A 63 0.77 9.90 -26.65
C VAL A 63 0.07 8.88 -25.75
N MET A 64 0.55 7.62 -25.73
CA MET A 64 -0.01 6.56 -24.87
C MET A 64 0.47 6.67 -23.42
N GLU A 65 1.70 7.17 -23.17
CA GLU A 65 2.13 7.47 -21.80
C GLU A 65 1.35 8.64 -21.18
N VAL A 66 0.91 9.66 -21.94
CA VAL A 66 0.24 10.84 -21.35
C VAL A 66 -1.15 10.47 -20.81
N ASP A 67 -1.99 9.78 -21.59
CA ASP A 67 -3.34 9.36 -21.17
C ASP A 67 -3.30 8.38 -19.98
N LYS A 68 -2.37 7.42 -20.00
CA LYS A 68 -2.16 6.50 -18.87
C LYS A 68 -1.65 7.24 -17.64
N GLY A 69 -0.85 8.29 -17.81
CA GLY A 69 -0.38 9.18 -16.76
C GLY A 69 -1.49 9.95 -16.08
N GLU A 70 -2.37 10.59 -16.87
CA GLU A 70 -3.51 11.36 -16.37
C GLU A 70 -4.54 10.46 -15.66
N LYS A 71 -4.83 9.28 -16.21
CA LYS A 71 -5.70 8.28 -15.57
C LYS A 71 -5.16 7.83 -14.22
N ASN A 72 -3.85 7.53 -14.16
CA ASN A 72 -3.19 7.17 -12.91
C ASN A 72 -3.24 8.33 -11.91
N LEU A 73 -2.95 9.56 -12.35
CA LEU A 73 -2.97 10.75 -11.49
C LEU A 73 -4.36 10.95 -10.88
N ASN A 74 -5.40 10.96 -11.71
CA ASN A 74 -6.78 11.09 -11.27
C ASN A 74 -7.19 9.96 -10.31
N PHE A 75 -6.77 8.73 -10.58
CA PHE A 75 -7.08 7.59 -9.72
C PHE A 75 -6.41 7.72 -8.33
N PHE A 76 -5.10 7.96 -8.28
CA PHE A 76 -4.39 8.05 -6.99
C PHE A 76 -4.79 9.30 -6.19
N ALA A 77 -5.05 10.43 -6.85
CA ALA A 77 -5.59 11.62 -6.19
C ALA A 77 -6.93 11.31 -5.51
N LYS A 78 -7.87 10.68 -6.23
CA LYS A 78 -9.18 10.24 -5.69
C LYS A 78 -9.05 9.20 -4.58
N LEU A 79 -8.09 8.29 -4.68
CA LEU A 79 -7.83 7.29 -3.65
C LEU A 79 -7.49 7.97 -2.31
N PHE A 80 -6.56 8.93 -2.32
CA PHE A 80 -6.15 9.66 -1.11
C PHE A 80 -7.20 10.67 -0.61
N GLU A 81 -8.05 11.18 -1.49
CA GLU A 81 -9.18 12.03 -1.11
C GLU A 81 -10.30 11.21 -0.44
N GLY A 82 -10.67 10.09 -1.07
CA GLY A 82 -11.77 9.24 -0.65
C GLY A 82 -11.47 8.34 0.55
N ASP A 83 -10.21 7.95 0.77
CA ASP A 83 -9.81 7.14 1.93
C ASP A 83 -9.15 8.01 3.02
N GLY A 84 -9.99 8.57 3.90
CA GLY A 84 -9.53 9.35 5.04
C GLY A 84 -8.63 8.56 6.01
N GLY A 85 -8.84 7.25 6.13
CA GLY A 85 -8.04 6.39 7.01
C GLY A 85 -6.64 6.15 6.45
N LEU A 86 -6.51 5.94 5.14
CA LEU A 86 -5.21 5.87 4.47
C LEU A 86 -4.45 7.19 4.61
N ARG A 87 -5.12 8.31 4.34
CA ARG A 87 -4.54 9.65 4.44
C ARG A 87 -4.03 9.93 5.85
N GLU A 88 -4.89 9.76 6.85
CA GLU A 88 -4.53 9.96 8.26
C GLU A 88 -3.36 9.06 8.69
N TYR A 89 -3.35 7.80 8.24
CA TYR A 89 -2.26 6.86 8.53
C TYR A 89 -0.93 7.33 7.93
N CYS A 90 -0.91 7.77 6.67
CA CYS A 90 0.27 8.31 6.02
C CYS A 90 0.79 9.58 6.69
N GLU A 91 -0.10 10.51 7.05
CA GLU A 91 0.27 11.76 7.71
C GLU A 91 0.90 11.52 9.09
N LYS A 92 0.21 10.76 9.95
CA LYS A 92 0.64 10.48 11.33
C LYS A 92 1.93 9.67 11.42
N ASN A 93 2.19 8.81 10.43
CA ASN A 93 3.34 7.90 10.43
C ASN A 93 4.37 8.25 9.35
N SER A 94 4.34 9.49 8.85
CA SER A 94 5.14 9.93 7.71
C SER A 94 6.65 9.83 7.93
N GLU A 95 7.12 9.98 9.18
CA GLU A 95 8.55 10.01 9.54
C GLU A 95 9.07 8.72 10.19
N SER A 96 8.23 8.03 10.97
CA SER A 96 8.60 6.77 11.63
C SER A 96 7.38 6.04 12.19
N GLY A 97 7.58 4.80 12.66
CA GLY A 97 6.53 4.00 13.31
C GLY A 97 5.52 3.34 12.35
N GLY A 98 5.58 3.68 11.06
CA GLY A 98 4.76 3.10 10.01
C GLY A 98 5.20 1.69 9.60
N LYS A 99 4.27 0.95 9.00
CA LYS A 99 4.51 -0.35 8.34
C LYS A 99 3.83 -0.30 6.98
N PHE A 100 4.35 0.55 6.11
CA PHE A 100 3.74 0.83 4.81
C PHE A 100 4.05 -0.26 3.80
N ILE A 101 3.10 -0.58 2.93
CA ILE A 101 3.31 -1.40 1.73
C ILE A 101 3.22 -0.50 0.49
N CYS A 102 3.95 -0.84 -0.56
CA CYS A 102 3.68 -0.24 -1.86
C CYS A 102 2.41 -0.86 -2.45
N LEU A 103 1.35 -0.05 -2.56
CA LEU A 103 0.04 -0.50 -3.03
C LEU A 103 0.09 -0.99 -4.49
N VAL A 104 0.90 -0.36 -5.34
CA VAL A 104 1.05 -0.77 -6.74
C VAL A 104 1.76 -2.13 -6.83
N CYS A 105 2.91 -2.26 -6.15
CA CYS A 105 3.63 -3.53 -6.02
C CYS A 105 2.74 -4.66 -5.50
N SER A 106 1.97 -4.38 -4.46
CA SER A 106 1.09 -5.36 -3.84
C SER A 106 -0.14 -5.66 -4.71
N GLY A 107 -0.63 -4.68 -5.46
CA GLY A 107 -1.84 -4.76 -6.26
C GLY A 107 -1.69 -5.58 -7.54
N VAL A 108 -0.48 -5.62 -8.13
CA VAL A 108 -0.16 -6.48 -9.29
C VAL A 108 -0.09 -7.98 -8.90
N GLY A 109 -0.10 -8.31 -7.60
CA GLY A 109 -0.22 -9.70 -7.12
C GLY A 109 1.02 -10.57 -7.35
N LYS A 110 2.17 -10.01 -7.78
CA LYS A 110 3.41 -10.78 -7.97
C LYS A 110 4.01 -11.18 -6.62
N LYS A 111 4.18 -12.49 -6.42
CA LYS A 111 4.74 -13.10 -5.20
C LYS A 111 6.16 -12.57 -4.96
N GLY A 112 6.36 -11.77 -3.91
CA GLY A 112 7.68 -11.21 -3.52
C GLY A 112 7.75 -9.69 -3.41
N TRP A 113 6.69 -8.96 -3.73
CA TRP A 113 6.65 -7.49 -3.71
C TRP A 113 6.08 -6.85 -2.42
N SER A 114 5.84 -7.66 -1.39
CA SER A 114 5.33 -7.23 -0.08
C SER A 114 6.40 -6.66 0.85
N LYS A 115 7.28 -5.79 0.32
CA LYS A 115 8.23 -5.03 1.14
C LYS A 115 7.48 -4.05 2.02
N LYS A 116 7.85 -4.01 3.30
CA LYS A 116 7.36 -3.01 4.25
C LYS A 116 8.36 -1.86 4.40
N PHE A 117 7.85 -0.64 4.50
CA PHE A 117 8.61 0.59 4.70
C PHE A 117 8.25 1.20 6.05
N LYS A 118 9.26 1.68 6.77
CA LYS A 118 9.11 2.21 8.14
C LYS A 118 8.52 3.63 8.20
N ASP A 119 8.57 4.31 7.06
CA ASP A 119 8.21 5.71 6.88
C ASP A 119 7.75 5.92 5.43
N CYS A 120 7.12 7.05 5.16
CA CYS A 120 6.66 7.36 3.82
C CYS A 120 7.81 7.78 2.90
N VAL A 121 8.92 8.27 3.42
CA VAL A 121 10.09 8.69 2.62
C VAL A 121 10.67 7.48 1.87
N GLY A 122 10.90 6.37 2.57
CA GLY A 122 11.39 5.13 1.98
C GLY A 122 10.41 4.53 0.98
N LEU A 123 9.10 4.70 1.21
CA LEU A 123 8.07 4.30 0.26
C LEU A 123 8.10 5.16 -1.02
N VAL A 124 8.14 6.50 -0.88
CA VAL A 124 8.26 7.43 -2.02
C VAL A 124 9.52 7.14 -2.84
N GLN A 125 10.65 6.94 -2.17
CA GLN A 125 11.90 6.57 -2.85
C GLN A 125 11.70 5.28 -3.65
N HIS A 126 11.17 4.22 -3.04
CA HIS A 126 10.88 2.97 -3.74
C HIS A 126 10.00 3.18 -4.98
N SER A 127 8.93 3.97 -4.85
CA SER A 127 7.98 4.27 -5.94
C SER A 127 8.63 5.01 -7.11
N ILE A 128 9.65 5.82 -6.88
CA ILE A 128 10.32 6.57 -7.95
C ILE A 128 11.40 5.73 -8.65
N THR A 129 12.08 4.83 -7.92
CA THR A 129 13.22 4.07 -8.43
C THR A 129 12.83 2.82 -9.21
N ILE A 130 11.59 2.32 -9.09
CA ILE A 130 11.17 1.09 -9.76
C ILE A 130 10.99 1.29 -11.27
N LEU A 131 11.52 0.36 -12.07
CA LEU A 131 11.47 0.43 -13.53
C LEU A 131 10.22 -0.24 -14.13
N ASN A 132 9.63 -1.23 -13.45
CA ASN A 132 8.46 -1.98 -13.91
C ASN A 132 7.16 -1.29 -13.46
N THR A 133 6.13 -1.20 -14.31
CA THR A 133 4.92 -0.37 -14.08
C THR A 133 5.27 1.08 -13.65
N ARG A 134 6.24 1.64 -14.39
CA ARG A 134 7.01 2.86 -14.06
C ARG A 134 6.13 4.07 -13.76
N GLN A 135 4.97 4.16 -14.41
CA GLN A 135 4.09 5.33 -14.31
C GLN A 135 3.16 5.29 -13.10
N ALA A 136 2.44 4.19 -12.85
CA ALA A 136 1.55 4.07 -11.70
C ALA A 136 2.34 4.20 -10.38
N HIS A 137 3.53 3.61 -10.30
CA HIS A 137 4.42 3.78 -9.15
C HIS A 137 4.84 5.24 -8.96
N ARG A 138 5.28 5.92 -10.02
CA ARG A 138 5.71 7.32 -9.93
C ARG A 138 4.59 8.24 -9.47
N VAL A 139 3.42 8.11 -10.07
CA VAL A 139 2.25 8.92 -9.71
C VAL A 139 1.84 8.65 -8.27
N TYR A 140 1.77 7.37 -7.85
CA TYR A 140 1.50 7.02 -6.46
C TYR A 140 2.51 7.66 -5.48
N GLY A 141 3.80 7.60 -5.81
CA GLY A 141 4.85 8.24 -5.01
C GLY A 141 4.75 9.76 -4.97
N GLN A 142 4.34 10.40 -6.07
CA GLN A 142 4.13 11.85 -6.15
C GLN A 142 2.94 12.29 -5.29
N GLU A 143 1.79 11.63 -5.42
CA GLU A 143 0.60 11.91 -4.59
C GLU A 143 0.91 11.75 -3.10
N LEU A 144 1.55 10.62 -2.73
CA LEU A 144 1.95 10.39 -1.34
C LEU A 144 2.88 11.51 -0.83
N ARG A 145 3.87 11.91 -1.64
CA ARG A 145 4.80 12.99 -1.29
C ARG A 145 4.06 14.32 -1.07
N MET A 146 3.17 14.70 -1.99
CA MET A 146 2.41 15.95 -1.91
C MET A 146 1.58 16.01 -0.63
N ARG A 147 0.87 14.93 -0.29
CA ARG A 147 0.04 14.88 0.93
C ARG A 147 0.86 15.05 2.20
N ILE A 148 2.03 14.43 2.28
CA ILE A 148 2.90 14.56 3.45
C ILE A 148 3.48 15.96 3.56
N THR A 149 3.84 16.60 2.43
CA THR A 149 4.35 17.97 2.45
C THR A 149 3.27 18.98 2.81
N ASP A 150 2.03 18.78 2.35
CA ASP A 150 0.89 19.66 2.66
C ASP A 150 0.53 19.58 4.14
N HIS A 151 0.46 18.37 4.70
CA HIS A 151 0.22 18.17 6.14
C HIS A 151 1.27 18.87 7.00
N LYS A 152 2.55 18.79 6.60
CA LYS A 152 3.64 19.49 7.31
C LYS A 152 3.56 21.01 7.21
N SER A 153 2.98 21.53 6.12
CA SER A 153 2.84 22.96 5.87
C SER A 153 1.61 23.54 6.59
N HIS A 154 0.55 22.74 6.75
CA HIS A 154 -0.71 23.12 7.39
C HIS A 154 -1.23 22.02 8.34
N PRO A 155 -0.63 21.86 9.53
CA PRO A 155 -1.18 20.99 10.55
C PRO A 155 -2.48 21.62 11.06
N TRP A 156 -3.62 21.00 10.78
CA TRP A 156 -4.92 21.45 11.29
C TRP A 156 -4.90 21.38 12.83
N ASN A 157 -5.09 22.54 13.46
CA ASN A 157 -5.19 22.73 14.91
C ASN A 157 -6.63 22.51 15.37
#